data_AF-A0A200QL62-F1
#
_entry.id   AF-A0A200QL62-F1
#
_cell.length_a   1.000
_cell.length_b   1.000
_cell.length_c   1.000
_cell.angle_alpha   90.00
_cell.angle_beta   90.00
_cell.angle_gamma   90.00
#
_symmetry.space_group_name_H-M   'P 1'
#
loop_
_entity.id
_entity.type
_entity.pdbx_description
1 polymer ?
#
loop_
_entity_poly.entity_id
_entity_poly.type
_entity_poly.pdbx_seq_one_letter_code
_entity_poly.pdbx_strand_id
1 'polypeptide(L)'
;MTIAIRKLAIIGSSARVFNHLARKPRIEEILARSCLHVNYRHLSEHSFDQTGSRVSTIYAEDCVHMEFEKWRNGGGFFHKSAQIDPTALIEIGAVVHSKSVLGANVHIQSGTIVGPAVTIGQSTKIGYNTALSNCSIGDSCIIHNGACIGQDGFGFFVDEQGNMLKKPQVLYARIGNHVEIGANTCIDRGSWRETVIGDHTKIDNLVQIGHNAVIGKCCMLCGQVGIAGSVTMGDYVTLGGKVAVRDHVYIAPKVRLAANSCVTKDIREPGDYGGFPAVPIHEWRRQVATQRWNCKKGIS
;
A
#
# COMPACT_ATOMS: atom_id res chain seq x y z
N MET A 1 7.61 38.62 -5.30
CA MET A 1 8.51 39.07 -4.21
C MET A 1 9.84 38.37 -4.44
N THR A 2 10.75 39.06 -5.12
CA THR A 2 12.06 38.55 -5.52
C THR A 2 13.04 38.91 -4.41
N ILE A 3 13.69 37.91 -3.79
CA ILE A 3 14.80 38.17 -2.85
C ILE A 3 16.04 37.49 -3.42
N ALA A 4 17.03 38.34 -3.68
CA ALA A 4 18.28 38.06 -4.36
C ALA A 4 19.24 37.24 -3.48
N ILE A 5 19.93 36.29 -4.11
CA ILE A 5 21.09 35.59 -3.55
C ILE A 5 22.32 36.44 -3.87
N ARG A 6 22.97 37.00 -2.84
CA ARG A 6 24.31 37.58 -2.95
C ARG A 6 25.37 36.52 -2.68
N LYS A 7 26.30 36.38 -3.64
CA LYS A 7 27.60 35.73 -3.47
C LYS A 7 28.41 36.43 -2.36
N LEU A 8 29.15 35.66 -1.58
CA LEU A 8 30.48 36.09 -1.12
C LEU A 8 31.45 34.92 -1.27
N ALA A 9 32.64 35.24 -1.73
CA ALA A 9 33.70 34.30 -2.02
C ALA A 9 34.98 34.72 -1.28
N ILE A 10 35.78 33.71 -0.96
CA ILE A 10 37.24 33.62 -0.84
C ILE A 10 37.97 34.03 0.48
N ILE A 11 38.90 33.12 0.82
CA ILE A 11 40.21 33.18 1.52
C ILE A 11 40.22 33.08 3.06
N GLY A 12 41.04 32.14 3.56
CA GLY A 12 41.66 32.34 4.88
C GLY A 12 42.10 31.06 5.59
N SER A 13 43.41 30.85 5.65
CA SER A 13 44.11 29.74 6.27
C SER A 13 44.12 29.72 7.81
N SER A 14 44.48 28.56 8.33
CA SER A 14 45.31 28.35 9.53
C SER A 14 44.63 28.20 10.88
N ALA A 15 45.18 27.23 11.60
CA ALA A 15 44.85 26.74 12.92
C ALA A 15 44.57 27.85 13.97
N ARG A 16 43.50 27.60 14.74
CA ARG A 16 43.34 27.82 16.20
C ARG A 16 41.95 28.36 16.51
N VAL A 17 41.00 27.44 16.70
CA VAL A 17 39.99 27.61 17.74
C VAL A 17 40.12 26.39 18.64
N PHE A 18 40.98 26.57 19.64
CA PHE A 18 41.17 25.68 20.77
C PHE A 18 39.96 25.85 21.71
N ASN A 19 39.45 24.73 22.21
CA ASN A 19 38.70 24.63 23.47
C ASN A 19 37.36 25.38 23.61
N HIS A 20 36.35 24.88 22.91
CA HIS A 20 35.05 24.70 23.54
C HIS A 20 34.36 23.50 22.87
N LEU A 21 33.88 22.54 23.67
CA LEU A 21 33.27 21.23 23.32
C LEU A 21 34.06 20.00 23.84
N ALA A 22 34.76 20.13 24.96
CA ALA A 22 34.97 19.00 25.85
C ALA A 22 33.70 18.80 26.70
N ARG A 23 32.81 17.90 26.22
CA ARG A 23 31.81 17.10 26.96
C ARG A 23 30.63 16.80 26.04
N LYS A 24 30.69 15.68 25.33
CA LYS A 24 29.53 14.86 24.93
C LYS A 24 30.01 13.45 24.54
N PRO A 25 29.23 12.38 24.84
CA PRO A 25 29.73 11.00 24.85
C PRO A 25 30.07 10.47 23.45
N ARG A 26 30.88 9.40 23.42
CA ARG A 26 31.38 8.68 22.24
C ARG A 26 30.27 8.34 21.24
N ILE A 27 30.55 8.60 19.97
CA ILE A 27 29.72 8.28 18.79
C ILE A 27 29.49 6.75 18.60
N GLU A 28 30.21 5.91 19.34
CA GLU A 28 29.99 4.45 19.34
C GLU A 28 28.68 4.01 20.03
N GLU A 29 28.08 4.86 20.88
CA GLU A 29 26.84 4.52 21.60
C GLU A 29 25.55 4.79 20.79
N ILE A 30 25.64 5.52 19.67
CA ILE A 30 24.48 5.85 18.82
C ILE A 30 24.34 4.88 17.64
N LEU A 31 25.41 4.18 17.24
CA LEU A 31 25.35 3.14 16.20
C LEU A 31 24.85 1.78 16.73
N ALA A 32 24.81 1.58 18.04
CA ALA A 32 24.36 0.33 18.65
C ALA A 32 22.83 0.23 18.90
N ARG A 33 22.04 1.24 18.51
CA ARG A 33 20.59 1.29 18.80
C ARG A 33 19.66 1.42 17.58
N SER A 34 20.19 1.37 16.36
CA SER A 34 19.38 1.39 15.12
C SER A 34 19.38 0.08 14.33
N CYS A 35 20.03 -0.97 14.82
CA CYS A 35 19.75 -2.33 14.36
C CYS A 35 18.52 -2.85 15.09
N LEU A 36 17.41 -3.03 14.37
CA LEU A 36 16.36 -3.97 14.71
C LEU A 36 16.99 -5.38 14.78
N HIS A 37 17.60 -5.68 15.92
CA HIS A 37 17.87 -7.05 16.34
C HIS A 37 16.52 -7.68 16.64
N VAL A 38 16.00 -8.46 15.69
CA VAL A 38 15.04 -9.51 16.01
C VAL A 38 15.76 -10.43 16.99
N ASN A 39 15.37 -10.34 18.27
CA ASN A 39 15.95 -11.15 19.34
C ASN A 39 15.59 -12.63 19.10
N TYR A 40 16.50 -13.38 18.47
CA TYR A 40 16.65 -14.80 18.77
C TYR A 40 17.51 -14.91 20.02
N ARG A 41 16.89 -14.92 21.20
CA ARG A 41 17.56 -15.35 22.43
C ARG A 41 17.07 -16.74 22.79
N HIS A 42 17.93 -17.72 22.51
CA HIS A 42 17.95 -18.99 23.21
C HIS A 42 18.14 -18.69 24.71
N LEU A 43 17.10 -18.92 25.51
CA LEU A 43 17.21 -18.97 26.97
C LEU A 43 17.08 -20.44 27.38
N SER A 44 18.23 -21.10 27.54
CA SER A 44 18.31 -22.34 28.32
C SER A 44 18.39 -21.95 29.80
N GLU A 45 17.25 -21.79 30.46
CA GLU A 45 17.20 -21.79 31.93
C GLU A 45 16.89 -23.21 32.40
N HIS A 46 17.92 -23.90 32.91
CA HIS A 46 17.73 -25.13 33.67
C HIS A 46 17.41 -24.76 35.11
N SER A 47 16.13 -24.85 35.48
CA SER A 47 15.68 -24.91 36.86
C SER A 47 15.42 -26.37 37.23
N PHE A 48 16.22 -26.91 38.14
CA PHE A 48 15.97 -28.19 38.78
C PHE A 48 14.91 -27.98 39.87
N ASP A 49 13.79 -28.71 39.77
CA ASP A 49 12.91 -28.94 40.91
C ASP A 49 13.31 -30.25 41.62
N GLN A 50 13.25 -30.27 42.95
CA GLN A 50 13.84 -31.30 43.82
C GLN A 50 13.08 -32.65 43.85
N THR A 51 12.28 -32.96 42.82
CA THR A 51 11.71 -34.30 42.66
C THR A 51 11.94 -34.75 41.23
N GLY A 52 12.82 -35.74 41.05
CA GLY A 52 13.36 -36.19 39.76
C GLY A 52 12.35 -36.80 38.80
N SER A 53 11.40 -36.00 38.29
CA SER A 53 10.53 -36.35 37.18
C SER A 53 10.70 -35.31 36.06
N ARG A 54 11.10 -35.78 34.88
CA ARG A 54 11.19 -34.96 33.67
C ARG A 54 9.77 -34.60 33.21
N VAL A 55 9.29 -33.42 33.56
CA VAL A 55 8.12 -32.83 32.90
C VAL A 55 8.60 -32.16 31.63
N SER A 56 8.40 -32.81 30.49
CA SER A 56 8.60 -32.21 29.18
C SER A 56 7.45 -31.23 28.91
N THR A 57 7.60 -29.99 29.35
CA THR A 57 6.76 -28.88 28.88
C THR A 57 7.19 -28.57 27.45
N ILE A 58 6.62 -29.29 26.48
CA ILE A 58 6.75 -28.95 25.06
C ILE A 58 5.96 -27.66 24.89
N TYR A 59 6.66 -26.53 24.80
CA TYR A 59 6.06 -25.25 24.51
C TYR A 59 5.39 -25.33 23.12
N ALA A 60 4.09 -25.04 23.07
CA ALA A 60 3.34 -24.96 21.81
C ALA A 60 3.88 -23.84 20.86
N GLU A 61 4.79 -23.00 21.33
CA GLU A 61 5.45 -21.93 20.56
C GLU A 61 6.53 -22.46 19.60
N ASP A 62 7.14 -23.63 19.87
CA ASP A 62 8.14 -24.23 18.97
C ASP A 62 7.52 -24.88 17.72
N CYS A 63 6.20 -25.13 17.72
CA CYS A 63 5.54 -25.82 16.62
C CYS A 63 5.37 -24.94 15.37
N VAL A 64 5.23 -23.62 15.52
CA VAL A 64 4.98 -22.70 14.38
C VAL A 64 6.26 -22.44 13.57
N HIS A 65 7.43 -22.50 14.22
CA HIS A 65 8.72 -22.32 13.55
C HIS A 65 9.19 -23.53 12.75
N MET A 66 8.68 -24.73 13.04
CA MET A 66 9.07 -25.95 12.32
C MET A 66 8.52 -26.05 10.89
N GLU A 67 7.56 -25.20 10.52
CA GLU A 67 6.88 -25.26 9.23
C GLU A 67 7.45 -24.29 8.19
N PHE A 68 8.37 -23.40 8.57
CA PHE A 68 9.05 -22.48 7.64
C PHE A 68 10.46 -22.98 7.29
N GLU A 69 10.79 -22.95 6.01
CA GLU A 69 12.09 -23.34 5.48
C GLU A 69 12.70 -22.19 4.67
N LYS A 70 14.02 -22.23 4.48
CA LYS A 70 14.73 -21.25 3.66
C LYS A 70 14.61 -21.63 2.19
N TRP A 71 14.15 -20.69 1.36
CA TRP A 71 14.09 -20.85 -0.08
C TRP A 71 15.49 -20.76 -0.70
N ARG A 72 15.82 -21.70 -1.59
CA ARG A 72 17.18 -21.81 -2.15
C ARG A 72 17.53 -20.66 -3.08
N ASN A 73 16.57 -20.17 -3.85
CA ASN A 73 16.77 -19.10 -4.83
C ASN A 73 16.43 -17.73 -4.22
N GLY A 74 17.41 -17.08 -3.58
CA GLY A 74 17.29 -15.74 -2.98
C GLY A 74 17.30 -15.70 -1.45
N GLY A 75 17.06 -16.83 -0.76
CA GLY A 75 17.31 -16.98 0.66
C GLY A 75 16.21 -16.46 1.61
N GLY A 76 15.03 -16.10 1.11
CA GLY A 76 13.85 -15.81 1.94
C GLY A 76 13.25 -17.06 2.60
N PHE A 77 12.14 -16.91 3.32
CA PHE A 77 11.46 -18.00 4.01
C PHE A 77 10.12 -18.35 3.37
N PHE A 78 9.75 -19.62 3.40
CA PHE A 78 8.46 -20.08 2.93
C PHE A 78 7.90 -21.17 3.84
N HIS A 79 6.58 -21.24 3.93
CA HIS A 79 5.89 -22.32 4.62
C HIS A 79 5.86 -23.59 3.78
N LYS A 80 6.06 -24.78 4.35
CA LYS A 80 6.13 -26.07 3.62
C LYS A 80 4.92 -26.40 2.76
N SER A 81 3.74 -25.87 3.11
CA SER A 81 2.50 -26.05 2.33
C SER A 81 2.31 -25.03 1.20
N ALA A 82 3.21 -24.06 1.04
CA ALA A 82 3.20 -23.16 -0.10
C ALA A 82 3.62 -23.91 -1.38
N GLN A 83 2.99 -23.58 -2.50
CA GLN A 83 3.30 -24.15 -3.81
C GLN A 83 4.06 -23.10 -4.60
N ILE A 84 5.38 -23.28 -4.69
CA ILE A 84 6.28 -22.28 -5.27
C ILE A 84 7.00 -22.93 -6.43
N ASP A 85 6.89 -22.34 -7.61
CA ASP A 85 7.66 -22.80 -8.76
C ASP A 85 9.18 -22.70 -8.49
N PRO A 86 10.01 -23.70 -8.85
CA PRO A 86 11.44 -23.69 -8.59
C PRO A 86 12.20 -22.49 -9.18
N THR A 87 11.66 -21.84 -10.22
CA THR A 87 12.26 -20.66 -10.85
C THR A 87 11.97 -19.36 -10.10
N ALA A 88 11.05 -19.36 -9.13
CA ALA A 88 10.74 -18.18 -8.33
C ALA A 88 11.96 -17.71 -7.51
N LEU A 89 12.19 -16.40 -7.50
CA LEU A 89 13.21 -15.73 -6.71
C LEU A 89 12.56 -15.09 -5.48
N ILE A 90 12.94 -15.54 -4.29
CA ILE A 90 12.44 -15.03 -3.01
C ILE A 90 13.63 -14.48 -2.23
N GLU A 91 13.78 -13.16 -2.22
CA GLU A 91 14.90 -12.48 -1.58
C GLU A 91 14.92 -12.64 -0.06
N ILE A 92 16.09 -12.39 0.53
CA ILE A 92 16.30 -12.41 1.97
C ILE A 92 15.30 -11.51 2.71
N GLY A 93 14.74 -12.04 3.80
CA GLY A 93 13.74 -11.33 4.61
C GLY A 93 12.34 -11.28 4.02
N ALA A 94 12.11 -11.75 2.78
CA ALA A 94 10.76 -12.01 2.31
C ALA A 94 10.20 -13.30 2.94
N VAL A 95 8.89 -13.32 3.20
CA VAL A 95 8.20 -14.45 3.84
C VAL A 95 6.97 -14.85 3.05
N VAL A 96 6.87 -16.13 2.72
CA VAL A 96 5.75 -16.72 1.97
C VAL A 96 4.97 -17.68 2.85
N HIS A 97 3.71 -17.35 3.15
CA HIS A 97 2.88 -18.10 4.10
C HIS A 97 2.20 -19.32 3.47
N SER A 98 1.54 -20.11 4.33
CA SER A 98 0.89 -21.38 4.01
C SER A 98 -0.11 -21.29 2.87
N LYS A 99 -0.17 -22.35 2.05
CA LYS A 99 -1.10 -22.51 0.93
C LYS A 99 -1.03 -21.43 -0.16
N SER A 100 -0.07 -20.51 -0.09
CA SER A 100 0.17 -19.55 -1.16
C SER A 100 0.69 -20.26 -2.40
N VAL A 101 0.46 -19.66 -3.57
CA VAL A 101 0.86 -20.20 -4.87
C VAL A 101 1.65 -19.14 -5.62
N LEU A 102 2.91 -19.44 -5.97
CA LEU A 102 3.77 -18.57 -6.75
C LEU A 102 4.12 -19.25 -8.08
N GLY A 103 3.77 -18.60 -9.19
CA GLY A 103 4.07 -19.07 -10.54
C GLY A 103 5.55 -18.96 -10.93
N ALA A 104 5.87 -19.45 -12.13
CA ALA A 104 7.22 -19.42 -12.67
C ALA A 104 7.76 -17.98 -12.81
N ASN A 105 9.06 -17.81 -12.54
CA ASN A 105 9.77 -16.54 -12.67
C ASN A 105 9.17 -15.38 -11.84
N VAL A 106 8.38 -15.69 -10.80
CA VAL A 106 7.95 -14.69 -9.81
C VAL A 106 9.16 -14.18 -9.04
N HIS A 107 9.22 -12.88 -8.78
CA HIS A 107 10.27 -12.26 -7.97
C HIS A 107 9.65 -11.54 -6.78
N ILE A 108 9.90 -12.05 -5.58
CA ILE A 108 9.50 -11.44 -4.32
C ILE A 108 10.72 -10.75 -3.70
N GLN A 109 10.66 -9.43 -3.61
CA GLN A 109 11.75 -8.62 -3.06
C GLN A 109 11.74 -8.59 -1.52
N SER A 110 12.89 -8.20 -0.96
CA SER A 110 13.18 -8.24 0.47
C SER A 110 12.11 -7.54 1.33
N GLY A 111 11.79 -8.13 2.48
CA GLY A 111 10.82 -7.59 3.45
C GLY A 111 9.36 -7.74 3.07
N THR A 112 9.04 -8.30 1.89
CA THR A 112 7.67 -8.56 1.48
C THR A 112 7.06 -9.75 2.21
N ILE A 113 5.79 -9.61 2.60
CA ILE A 113 4.99 -10.66 3.21
C ILE A 113 3.90 -11.10 2.24
N VAL A 114 3.96 -12.36 1.81
CA VAL A 114 2.91 -13.03 1.03
C VAL A 114 2.06 -13.84 2.00
N GLY A 115 0.86 -13.35 2.31
CA GLY A 115 -0.05 -13.96 3.27
C GLY A 115 -0.62 -15.32 2.84
N PRO A 116 -1.32 -16.02 3.75
CA PRO A 116 -1.86 -17.34 3.47
C PRO A 116 -2.80 -17.35 2.26
N ALA A 117 -2.71 -18.40 1.45
CA ALA A 117 -3.56 -18.62 0.27
C ALA A 117 -3.53 -17.48 -0.78
N VAL A 118 -2.55 -16.57 -0.74
CA VAL A 118 -2.32 -15.59 -1.81
C VAL A 118 -1.78 -16.31 -3.05
N THR A 119 -2.32 -15.96 -4.21
CA THR A 119 -1.87 -16.50 -5.51
C THR A 119 -1.19 -15.41 -6.33
N ILE A 120 -0.02 -15.69 -6.89
CA ILE A 120 0.74 -14.77 -7.74
C ILE A 120 1.10 -15.48 -9.04
N GLY A 121 0.64 -14.91 -10.15
CA GLY A 121 0.87 -15.39 -11.51
C GLY A 121 2.34 -15.27 -11.96
N GLN A 122 2.66 -15.94 -13.06
CA GLN A 122 4.03 -16.06 -13.54
C GLN A 122 4.62 -14.70 -13.95
N SER A 123 5.95 -14.58 -13.89
CA SER A 123 6.70 -13.40 -14.31
C SER A 123 6.27 -12.08 -13.62
N THR A 124 5.60 -12.19 -12.48
CA THR A 124 5.18 -11.04 -11.67
C THR A 124 6.27 -10.64 -10.68
N LYS A 125 6.50 -9.33 -10.55
CA LYS A 125 7.49 -8.75 -9.62
C LYS A 125 6.78 -8.04 -8.49
N ILE A 126 7.18 -8.36 -7.26
CA ILE A 126 6.65 -7.76 -6.03
C ILE A 126 7.76 -7.00 -5.31
N GLY A 127 7.57 -5.69 -5.19
CA GLY A 127 8.50 -4.72 -4.63
C GLY A 127 8.79 -4.92 -3.16
N TYR A 128 9.77 -4.20 -2.62
CA TYR A 128 10.18 -4.28 -1.22
C TYR A 128 9.05 -3.92 -0.25
N ASN A 129 9.02 -4.58 0.91
CA ASN A 129 8.11 -4.27 2.02
C ASN A 129 6.63 -4.23 1.61
N THR A 130 6.23 -5.05 0.63
CA THR A 130 4.83 -5.18 0.21
C THR A 130 4.09 -6.10 1.17
N ALA A 131 2.82 -5.81 1.46
CA ALA A 131 1.96 -6.67 2.27
C ALA A 131 0.79 -7.20 1.44
N LEU A 132 0.77 -8.51 1.20
CA LEU A 132 -0.28 -9.18 0.43
C LEU A 132 -1.10 -10.08 1.35
N SER A 133 -2.42 -9.92 1.36
CA SER A 133 -3.35 -10.81 2.06
C SER A 133 -4.65 -10.94 1.27
N ASN A 134 -5.33 -12.08 1.34
CA ASN A 134 -6.65 -12.26 0.71
C ASN A 134 -6.70 -11.73 -0.74
N CYS A 135 -5.70 -12.05 -1.55
CA CYS A 135 -5.63 -11.53 -2.90
C CYS A 135 -5.11 -12.57 -3.91
N SER A 136 -5.45 -12.33 -5.17
CA SER A 136 -4.86 -13.01 -6.32
C SER A 136 -4.30 -11.96 -7.27
N ILE A 137 -3.09 -12.20 -7.77
CA ILE A 137 -2.39 -11.33 -8.71
C ILE A 137 -2.11 -12.14 -9.96
N GLY A 138 -2.48 -11.61 -11.12
CA GLY A 138 -2.24 -12.23 -12.42
C GLY A 138 -0.77 -12.26 -12.84
N ASP A 139 -0.58 -12.57 -14.11
CA ASP A 139 0.73 -12.74 -14.74
C ASP A 139 1.34 -11.41 -15.15
N SER A 140 2.68 -11.36 -15.16
CA SER A 140 3.47 -10.25 -15.69
C SER A 140 3.12 -8.89 -15.07
N CYS A 141 2.77 -8.88 -13.80
CA CYS A 141 2.45 -7.68 -13.03
C CYS A 141 3.71 -7.07 -12.39
N ILE A 142 3.64 -5.79 -12.08
CA ILE A 142 4.68 -5.07 -11.32
C ILE A 142 4.00 -4.38 -10.14
N ILE A 143 4.34 -4.81 -8.93
CA ILE A 143 3.89 -4.18 -7.69
C ILE A 143 5.08 -3.45 -7.10
N HIS A 144 5.00 -2.13 -6.97
CA HIS A 144 6.07 -1.31 -6.41
C HIS A 144 6.05 -1.32 -4.87
N ASN A 145 7.11 -0.78 -4.29
CA ASN A 145 7.43 -0.91 -2.87
C ASN A 145 6.33 -0.40 -1.94
N GLY A 146 6.15 -1.08 -0.81
CA GLY A 146 5.25 -0.64 0.26
C GLY A 146 3.76 -0.73 -0.08
N ALA A 147 3.39 -1.31 -1.23
CA ALA A 147 1.97 -1.50 -1.57
C ALA A 147 1.31 -2.50 -0.60
N CYS A 148 0.04 -2.25 -0.30
CA CYS A 148 -0.78 -3.09 0.58
C CYS A 148 -2.01 -3.57 -0.19
N ILE A 149 -2.13 -4.88 -0.39
CA ILE A 149 -3.20 -5.47 -1.22
C ILE A 149 -3.99 -6.49 -0.43
N GLY A 150 -5.31 -6.31 -0.42
CA GLY A 150 -6.30 -7.17 0.21
C GLY A 150 -6.39 -7.05 1.74
N GLN A 151 -6.14 -5.84 2.25
CA GLN A 151 -6.49 -5.45 3.61
C GLN A 151 -8.01 -5.25 3.76
N ASP A 152 -8.51 -5.26 5.00
CA ASP A 152 -9.91 -4.93 5.28
C ASP A 152 -10.20 -3.51 4.80
N GLY A 153 -11.29 -3.34 4.03
CA GLY A 153 -11.77 -2.01 3.73
C GLY A 153 -12.42 -1.29 4.91
N PHE A 154 -12.66 0.01 4.73
CA PHE A 154 -13.33 0.87 5.71
C PHE A 154 -14.84 0.57 5.81
N GLY A 155 -15.20 -0.54 6.46
CA GLY A 155 -16.59 -0.94 6.67
C GLY A 155 -16.97 -0.95 8.15
N PHE A 156 -17.77 0.03 8.58
CA PHE A 156 -18.32 0.13 9.93
C PHE A 156 -19.80 0.49 9.88
N PHE A 157 -20.56 0.07 10.89
CA PHE A 157 -21.95 0.49 11.09
C PHE A 157 -22.19 0.80 12.57
N VAL A 158 -23.21 1.62 12.84
CA VAL A 158 -23.63 1.95 14.20
C VAL A 158 -24.83 1.07 14.54
N ASP A 159 -24.77 0.34 15.65
CA ASP A 159 -25.90 -0.46 16.14
C ASP A 159 -26.98 0.42 16.80
N GLU A 160 -28.08 -0.20 17.24
CA GLU A 160 -29.19 0.50 17.91
C GLU A 160 -28.77 1.16 19.23
N GLN A 161 -27.67 0.71 19.84
CA GLN A 161 -27.11 1.22 21.09
C GLN A 161 -26.06 2.31 20.86
N GLY A 162 -25.74 2.65 19.61
CA GLY A 162 -24.75 3.66 19.26
C GLY A 162 -23.31 3.15 19.19
N ASN A 163 -23.06 1.85 19.28
CA ASN A 163 -21.72 1.28 19.19
C ASN A 163 -21.25 1.20 17.73
N MET A 164 -19.98 1.53 17.50
CA MET A 164 -19.32 1.37 16.21
C MET A 164 -18.87 -0.09 16.02
N LEU A 165 -19.56 -0.84 15.15
CA LEU A 165 -19.26 -2.24 14.87
C LEU A 165 -18.58 -2.40 13.51
N LYS A 166 -17.57 -3.28 13.46
CA LYS A 166 -16.86 -3.59 12.22
C LYS A 166 -17.70 -4.49 11.32
N LYS A 167 -17.84 -4.11 10.05
CA LYS A 167 -18.45 -4.96 9.03
C LYS A 167 -17.43 -5.98 8.52
N PRO A 168 -17.72 -7.29 8.55
CA PRO A 168 -16.81 -8.31 8.02
C PRO A 168 -16.47 -8.07 6.54
N GLN A 169 -15.17 -8.15 6.21
CA GLN A 169 -14.63 -8.12 4.85
C GLN A 169 -13.95 -9.48 4.61
N VAL A 170 -14.64 -10.41 3.93
CA VAL A 170 -14.22 -11.83 3.89
C VAL A 170 -13.80 -12.32 2.50
N LEU A 171 -14.00 -11.51 1.46
CA LEU A 171 -13.69 -11.88 0.08
C LEU A 171 -12.26 -11.46 -0.28
N TYR A 172 -12.00 -11.27 -1.57
CA TYR A 172 -10.65 -11.07 -2.09
C TYR A 172 -10.49 -9.74 -2.82
N ALA A 173 -9.24 -9.36 -3.03
CA ALA A 173 -8.81 -8.46 -4.08
C ALA A 173 -8.25 -9.27 -5.26
N ARG A 174 -8.78 -9.06 -6.47
CA ARG A 174 -8.39 -9.77 -7.69
C ARG A 174 -7.73 -8.79 -8.65
N ILE A 175 -6.45 -8.99 -8.91
CA ILE A 175 -5.65 -8.19 -9.83
C ILE A 175 -5.44 -9.01 -11.11
N GLY A 176 -5.79 -8.41 -12.26
CA GLY A 176 -5.62 -9.03 -13.58
C GLY A 176 -4.17 -9.12 -14.03
N ASN A 177 -3.97 -9.38 -15.32
CA ASN A 177 -2.64 -9.53 -15.92
C ASN A 177 -2.04 -8.19 -16.36
N HIS A 178 -0.72 -8.09 -16.42
CA HIS A 178 0.00 -6.90 -16.88
C HIS A 178 -0.36 -5.60 -16.14
N VAL A 179 -0.84 -5.72 -14.90
CA VAL A 179 -1.15 -4.58 -14.04
C VAL A 179 0.13 -4.04 -13.41
N GLU A 180 0.23 -2.72 -13.33
CA GLU A 180 1.31 -2.06 -12.60
C GLU A 180 0.74 -1.19 -11.48
N ILE A 181 1.25 -1.38 -10.26
CA ILE A 181 0.75 -0.77 -9.04
C ILE A 181 1.89 -0.02 -8.36
N GLY A 182 1.77 1.30 -8.27
CA GLY A 182 2.75 2.20 -7.70
C GLY A 182 2.96 2.03 -6.19
N ALA A 183 4.02 2.68 -5.71
CA ALA A 183 4.47 2.55 -4.33
C ALA A 183 3.44 3.08 -3.34
N ASN A 184 3.32 2.39 -2.21
CA ASN A 184 2.41 2.73 -1.11
C ASN A 184 0.94 2.88 -1.53
N THR A 185 0.54 2.22 -2.61
CA THR A 185 -0.87 2.10 -3.01
C THR A 185 -1.56 1.06 -2.15
N CYS A 186 -2.80 1.35 -1.75
CA CYS A 186 -3.63 0.48 -0.95
C CYS A 186 -4.84 0.01 -1.75
N ILE A 187 -5.06 -1.30 -1.79
CA ILE A 187 -6.23 -1.92 -2.44
C ILE A 187 -6.93 -2.80 -1.41
N ASP A 188 -8.12 -2.38 -1.00
CA ASP A 188 -8.91 -3.09 -0.01
C ASP A 188 -9.60 -4.31 -0.64
N ARG A 189 -9.74 -5.40 0.12
CA ARG A 189 -10.51 -6.57 -0.32
C ARG A 189 -12.02 -6.33 -0.24
N GLY A 190 -12.77 -7.19 -0.92
CA GLY A 190 -14.23 -7.17 -0.92
C GLY A 190 -14.89 -7.67 0.38
N SER A 191 -16.10 -7.17 0.65
CA SER A 191 -17.06 -7.76 1.60
C SER A 191 -18.11 -8.65 0.92
N TRP A 192 -18.92 -8.09 0.03
CA TRP A 192 -20.03 -8.79 -0.64
C TRP A 192 -19.75 -9.13 -2.11
N ARG A 193 -18.88 -8.35 -2.78
CA ARG A 193 -18.22 -8.71 -4.04
C ARG A 193 -16.72 -8.45 -3.92
N GLU A 194 -15.92 -9.12 -4.72
CA GLU A 194 -14.48 -8.88 -4.77
C GLU A 194 -14.16 -7.44 -5.22
N THR A 195 -13.03 -6.93 -4.78
CA THR A 195 -12.40 -5.77 -5.42
C THR A 195 -11.64 -6.27 -6.64
N VAL A 196 -11.85 -5.67 -7.82
CA VAL A 196 -11.31 -6.18 -9.09
C VAL A 196 -10.54 -5.08 -9.82
N ILE A 197 -9.33 -5.39 -10.26
CA ILE A 197 -8.53 -4.55 -11.16
C ILE A 197 -8.34 -5.30 -12.49
N GLY A 198 -8.86 -4.73 -13.57
CA GLY A 198 -8.77 -5.32 -14.91
C GLY A 198 -7.36 -5.28 -15.50
N ASP A 199 -7.15 -6.14 -16.51
CA ASP A 199 -5.86 -6.31 -17.19
C ASP A 199 -5.29 -4.99 -17.73
N HIS A 200 -3.96 -4.89 -17.77
CA HIS A 200 -3.21 -3.76 -18.31
C HIS A 200 -3.42 -2.41 -17.61
N THR A 201 -4.18 -2.36 -16.52
CA THR A 201 -4.39 -1.12 -15.74
C THR A 201 -3.10 -0.66 -15.06
N LYS A 202 -2.88 0.65 -15.04
CA LYS A 202 -1.70 1.33 -14.47
C LYS A 202 -2.15 2.24 -13.34
N ILE A 203 -1.61 2.00 -12.16
CA ILE A 203 -1.94 2.69 -10.92
C ILE A 203 -0.65 3.31 -10.40
N ASP A 204 -0.64 4.61 -10.23
CA ASP A 204 0.52 5.35 -9.73
C ASP A 204 0.63 5.23 -8.20
N ASN A 205 1.57 5.95 -7.61
CA ASN A 205 1.88 5.94 -6.19
C ASN A 205 0.77 6.57 -5.35
N LEU A 206 0.64 6.09 -4.10
CA LEU A 206 -0.27 6.63 -3.10
C LEU A 206 -1.75 6.65 -3.54
N VAL A 207 -2.17 5.69 -4.37
CA VAL A 207 -3.57 5.55 -4.75
C VAL A 207 -4.30 4.74 -3.68
N GLN A 208 -5.55 5.12 -3.39
CA GLN A 208 -6.46 4.33 -2.54
C GLN A 208 -7.57 3.74 -3.40
N ILE A 209 -7.78 2.42 -3.29
CA ILE A 209 -8.90 1.70 -3.91
C ILE A 209 -9.72 1.02 -2.80
N GLY A 210 -10.92 1.53 -2.59
CA GLY A 210 -11.85 1.05 -1.59
C GLY A 210 -12.43 -0.34 -1.89
N HIS A 211 -12.97 -0.97 -0.85
CA HIS A 211 -13.56 -2.31 -0.92
C HIS A 211 -14.67 -2.40 -1.98
N ASN A 212 -14.79 -3.56 -2.62
CA ASN A 212 -15.76 -3.84 -3.67
C ASN A 212 -15.60 -2.97 -4.94
N ALA A 213 -14.54 -2.18 -5.10
CA ALA A 213 -14.36 -1.41 -6.33
C ALA A 213 -14.12 -2.35 -7.52
N VAL A 214 -14.70 -2.04 -8.67
CA VAL A 214 -14.47 -2.75 -9.93
C VAL A 214 -13.88 -1.77 -10.92
N ILE A 215 -12.62 -1.96 -11.26
CA ILE A 215 -11.85 -1.15 -12.19
C ILE A 215 -11.66 -1.95 -13.47
N GLY A 216 -12.09 -1.39 -14.60
CA GLY A 216 -11.95 -1.99 -15.92
C GLY A 216 -10.50 -2.16 -16.37
N LYS A 217 -10.35 -2.61 -17.61
CA LYS A 217 -9.05 -2.84 -18.26
C LYS A 217 -8.44 -1.55 -18.78
N CYS A 218 -7.12 -1.53 -18.92
CA CYS A 218 -6.37 -0.44 -19.55
C CYS A 218 -6.67 0.95 -18.91
N CYS A 219 -7.01 0.98 -17.63
CA CYS A 219 -7.22 2.24 -16.92
C CYS A 219 -5.89 2.87 -16.51
N MET A 220 -5.87 4.19 -16.35
CA MET A 220 -4.70 4.95 -15.87
C MET A 220 -5.09 5.80 -14.67
N LEU A 221 -4.59 5.48 -13.49
CA LEU A 221 -4.88 6.20 -12.25
C LEU A 221 -3.62 6.91 -11.78
N CYS A 222 -3.57 8.24 -11.92
CA CYS A 222 -2.43 9.04 -11.50
C CYS A 222 -2.30 9.14 -9.97
N GLY A 223 -1.17 9.68 -9.51
CA GLY A 223 -0.84 9.71 -8.10
C GLY A 223 -1.89 10.37 -7.22
N GLN A 224 -2.08 9.80 -6.02
CA GLN A 224 -3.02 10.29 -5.01
C GLN A 224 -4.49 10.28 -5.43
N VAL A 225 -4.85 9.53 -6.47
CA VAL A 225 -6.26 9.23 -6.76
C VAL A 225 -6.87 8.45 -5.59
N GLY A 226 -8.09 8.84 -5.19
CA GLY A 226 -8.85 8.16 -4.15
C GLY A 226 -10.18 7.65 -4.70
N ILE A 227 -10.37 6.33 -4.70
CA ILE A 227 -11.60 5.68 -5.15
C ILE A 227 -12.27 5.05 -3.93
N ALA A 228 -13.47 5.52 -3.58
CA ALA A 228 -14.23 4.98 -2.47
C ALA A 228 -14.85 3.60 -2.79
N GLY A 229 -15.48 2.99 -1.78
CA GLY A 229 -16.02 1.64 -1.88
C GLY A 229 -17.12 1.49 -2.93
N SER A 230 -17.23 0.28 -3.49
CA SER A 230 -18.29 -0.11 -4.44
C SER A 230 -18.41 0.72 -5.71
N VAL A 231 -17.38 1.49 -6.07
CA VAL A 231 -17.30 2.16 -7.38
C VAL A 231 -17.21 1.12 -8.49
N THR A 232 -17.81 1.41 -9.64
CA THR A 232 -17.67 0.60 -10.86
C THR A 232 -17.20 1.51 -11.99
N MET A 233 -16.05 1.21 -12.58
CA MET A 233 -15.40 2.01 -13.60
C MET A 233 -15.12 1.15 -14.83
N GLY A 234 -15.54 1.62 -16.00
CA GLY A 234 -15.35 0.94 -17.28
C GLY A 234 -13.90 0.92 -17.76
N ASP A 235 -13.69 0.34 -18.93
CA ASP A 235 -12.36 0.23 -19.54
C ASP A 235 -11.83 1.58 -20.06
N TYR A 236 -10.52 1.72 -20.15
CA TYR A 236 -9.84 2.91 -20.69
C TYR A 236 -10.16 4.22 -19.96
N VAL A 237 -10.52 4.15 -18.68
CA VAL A 237 -10.74 5.35 -17.88
C VAL A 237 -9.40 5.92 -17.40
N THR A 238 -9.24 7.23 -17.54
CA THR A 238 -8.07 7.97 -17.04
C THR A 238 -8.47 8.91 -15.92
N LEU A 239 -7.89 8.75 -14.74
CA LEU A 239 -8.08 9.65 -13.62
C LEU A 239 -6.79 10.45 -13.39
N GLY A 240 -6.86 11.76 -13.61
CA GLY A 240 -5.76 12.68 -13.32
C GLY A 240 -5.38 12.70 -11.84
N GLY A 241 -4.20 13.26 -11.53
CA GLY A 241 -3.68 13.26 -10.16
C GLY A 241 -4.67 13.86 -9.16
N LYS A 242 -4.76 13.27 -7.98
CA LYS A 242 -5.68 13.69 -6.90
C LYS A 242 -7.17 13.72 -7.28
N VAL A 243 -7.61 12.98 -8.29
CA VAL A 243 -9.04 12.79 -8.51
C VAL A 243 -9.64 11.98 -7.36
N ALA A 244 -10.80 12.41 -6.87
CA ALA A 244 -11.58 11.69 -5.87
C ALA A 244 -12.88 11.14 -6.49
N VAL A 245 -13.26 9.92 -6.13
CA VAL A 245 -14.50 9.28 -6.59
C VAL A 245 -15.31 8.84 -5.38
N ARG A 246 -16.55 9.34 -5.28
CA ARG A 246 -17.51 8.96 -4.24
C ARG A 246 -17.90 7.48 -4.37
N ASP A 247 -18.27 6.87 -3.26
CA ASP A 247 -18.76 5.49 -3.20
C ASP A 247 -20.01 5.28 -4.06
N HIS A 248 -20.23 4.04 -4.49
CA HIS A 248 -21.41 3.61 -5.25
C HIS A 248 -21.67 4.39 -6.55
N VAL A 249 -20.61 4.92 -7.17
CA VAL A 249 -20.71 5.63 -8.46
C VAL A 249 -20.32 4.70 -9.60
N TYR A 250 -21.01 4.86 -10.74
CA TYR A 250 -20.62 4.29 -12.02
C TYR A 250 -19.88 5.31 -12.91
N ILE A 251 -18.77 4.91 -13.52
CA ILE A 251 -18.02 5.69 -14.50
C ILE A 251 -17.94 4.90 -15.81
N ALA A 252 -18.48 5.46 -16.89
CA ALA A 252 -18.48 4.85 -18.21
C ALA A 252 -17.05 4.63 -18.77
N PRO A 253 -16.86 3.66 -19.69
CA PRO A 253 -15.59 3.49 -20.38
C PRO A 253 -15.12 4.76 -21.11
N LYS A 254 -13.82 4.90 -21.32
CA LYS A 254 -13.19 6.01 -22.08
C LYS A 254 -13.47 7.42 -21.52
N VAL A 255 -13.77 7.50 -20.23
CA VAL A 255 -13.87 8.76 -19.50
C VAL A 255 -12.47 9.22 -19.09
N ARG A 256 -12.18 10.53 -19.20
CA ARG A 256 -10.94 11.15 -18.72
C ARG A 256 -11.28 12.27 -17.74
N LEU A 257 -10.82 12.16 -16.50
CA LEU A 257 -11.01 13.17 -15.45
C LEU A 257 -9.74 14.01 -15.33
N ALA A 258 -9.87 15.33 -15.44
CA ALA A 258 -8.80 16.26 -15.14
C ALA A 258 -8.37 16.16 -13.67
N ALA A 259 -7.11 16.47 -13.38
CA ALA A 259 -6.55 16.44 -12.03
C ALA A 259 -7.37 17.28 -11.03
N ASN A 260 -7.41 16.85 -9.77
CA ASN A 260 -8.22 17.43 -8.68
C ASN A 260 -9.75 17.44 -8.89
N SER A 261 -10.28 16.74 -9.90
CA SER A 261 -11.74 16.61 -10.06
C SER A 261 -12.34 15.67 -9.01
N CYS A 262 -13.61 15.90 -8.65
CA CYS A 262 -14.34 15.04 -7.71
C CYS A 262 -15.62 14.51 -8.37
N VAL A 263 -15.73 13.19 -8.50
CA VAL A 263 -16.91 12.52 -9.06
C VAL A 263 -17.90 12.22 -7.95
N THR A 264 -19.06 12.88 -7.99
CA THR A 264 -20.12 12.76 -6.96
C THR A 264 -21.38 12.05 -7.45
N LYS A 265 -21.48 11.77 -8.75
CA LYS A 265 -22.63 11.11 -9.41
C LYS A 265 -22.11 10.27 -10.58
N ASP A 266 -22.96 9.39 -11.08
CA ASP A 266 -22.66 8.60 -12.27
C ASP A 266 -22.21 9.47 -13.45
N ILE A 267 -21.17 9.01 -14.14
CA ILE A 267 -20.77 9.51 -15.45
C ILE A 267 -21.14 8.43 -16.46
N ARG A 268 -22.16 8.69 -17.26
CA ARG A 268 -22.72 7.69 -18.20
C ARG A 268 -22.21 7.83 -19.62
N GLU A 269 -21.64 8.98 -19.96
CA GLU A 269 -21.13 9.26 -21.29
C GLU A 269 -19.59 9.28 -21.28
N PRO A 270 -18.94 8.77 -22.33
CA PRO A 270 -17.50 8.93 -22.50
C PRO A 270 -17.15 10.40 -22.74
N GLY A 271 -15.92 10.79 -22.41
CA GLY A 271 -15.43 12.14 -22.69
C GLY A 271 -14.55 12.72 -21.58
N ASP A 272 -14.31 14.02 -21.70
CA ASP A 272 -13.46 14.79 -20.79
C ASP A 272 -14.30 15.50 -19.74
N TYR A 273 -13.99 15.23 -18.48
CA TYR A 273 -14.64 15.84 -17.33
C TYR A 273 -13.60 16.57 -16.49
N GLY A 274 -13.94 17.75 -15.98
CA GLY A 274 -12.98 18.53 -15.22
C GLY A 274 -13.59 19.73 -14.49
N GLY A 275 -12.80 20.24 -13.55
CA GLY A 275 -12.99 21.48 -12.81
C GLY A 275 -11.74 21.72 -11.95
N PHE A 276 -11.47 22.98 -11.58
CA PHE A 276 -10.18 23.53 -11.09
C PHE A 276 -9.38 24.22 -12.23
N PRO A 277 -8.99 25.50 -12.07
CA PRO A 277 -7.58 25.73 -11.81
C PRO A 277 -7.30 26.66 -10.63
N ALA A 278 -6.04 26.68 -10.20
CA ALA A 278 -5.54 27.75 -9.35
C ALA A 278 -5.59 29.07 -10.12
N VAL A 279 -6.27 30.06 -9.54
CA VAL A 279 -6.29 31.45 -10.01
C VAL A 279 -5.72 32.35 -8.90
N PRO A 280 -5.30 33.59 -9.20
CA PRO A 280 -4.90 34.54 -8.17
C PRO A 280 -5.94 34.66 -7.05
N ILE A 281 -5.50 34.69 -5.78
CA ILE A 281 -6.38 34.59 -4.61
C ILE A 281 -7.48 35.66 -4.58
N HIS A 282 -7.24 36.84 -5.14
CA HIS A 282 -8.22 37.92 -5.21
C HIS A 282 -9.34 37.63 -6.22
N GLU A 283 -9.02 36.99 -7.35
CA GLU A 283 -10.01 36.53 -8.34
C GLU A 283 -10.85 35.41 -7.76
N TRP A 284 -10.22 34.41 -7.11
CA TRP A 284 -10.93 33.31 -6.46
C TRP A 284 -11.91 33.83 -5.40
N ARG A 285 -11.47 34.73 -4.50
CA ARG A 285 -12.35 35.34 -3.48
C ARG A 285 -13.54 36.05 -4.11
N ARG A 286 -13.33 36.76 -5.22
CA ARG A 286 -14.41 37.45 -5.95
C ARG A 286 -15.40 36.45 -6.54
N GLN A 287 -14.92 35.39 -7.22
CA GLN A 287 -15.75 34.33 -7.79
C GLN A 287 -16.65 33.69 -6.72
N VAL A 288 -16.08 33.34 -5.55
CA VAL A 288 -16.82 32.74 -4.43
C VAL A 288 -17.87 33.71 -3.86
N ALA A 289 -17.53 34.99 -3.68
CA ALA A 289 -18.48 35.99 -3.19
C ALA A 289 -19.65 36.18 -4.15
N THR A 290 -19.38 36.28 -5.46
CA THR A 290 -20.42 36.38 -6.50
C THR A 290 -21.33 35.17 -6.52
N GLN A 291 -20.77 33.95 -6.45
CA GLN A 291 -21.57 32.72 -6.41
C GLN A 291 -22.50 32.70 -5.19
N ARG A 292 -21.98 33.03 -4.00
CA ARG A 292 -22.80 33.13 -2.77
C ARG A 292 -23.91 34.18 -2.90
N TRP A 293 -23.62 35.32 -3.50
CA TRP A 293 -24.59 36.38 -3.71
C TRP A 293 -25.71 35.94 -4.65
N ASN A 294 -25.36 35.31 -5.77
CA ASN A 294 -26.32 34.82 -6.75
C ASN A 294 -27.25 33.74 -6.15
N CYS A 295 -26.71 32.83 -5.33
CA CYS A 295 -27.53 31.84 -4.64
C CYS A 295 -28.54 32.47 -3.65
N LYS A 296 -28.22 33.63 -3.05
CA LYS A 296 -29.16 34.34 -2.15
C LYS A 296 -30.29 35.05 -2.91
N LYS A 297 -30.03 35.53 -4.13
CA LYS A 297 -31.05 36.20 -4.97
C LYS A 297 -31.99 35.23 -5.69
N GLY A 298 -31.59 33.98 -5.90
CA GLY A 298 -32.44 32.96 -6.53
C GLY A 298 -33.47 32.30 -5.60
N ILE A 299 -33.55 32.74 -4.33
CA ILE A 299 -34.47 32.22 -3.30
C ILE A 299 -35.59 33.24 -2.99
N SER A 300 -35.62 34.39 -3.67
CA SER A 300 -36.68 35.41 -3.56
C SER A 300 -37.61 35.39 -4.77
#